data_AF-A0A2G2LNF6-F1
#
_entry.id   AF-A0A2G2LNF6-F1
#
_cell.length_a   1.000
_cell.length_b   1.000
_cell.length_c   1.000
_cell.angle_alpha   90.00
_cell.angle_beta   90.00
_cell.angle_gamma   90.00
#
_symmetry.space_group_name_H-M   'P 1'
#
loop_
_entity.id
_entity.type
_entity.pdbx_description
1 polymer ?
#
loop_
_entity_poly.entity_id
_entity_poly.type
_entity_poly.pdbx_seq_one_letter_code
_entity_poly.pdbx_strand_id
1 'polypeptide(L)'
;MKFNNIPLIALCFLLFPVHSYAEEDYINARFQIDVANQMQQLSWISEMAYRLSDYQRKINSGEIEGSNEVFCDAPLMTTNQFIEYLNKNHTDELISADQAIETVFMELELGWPCSE
;
A
#
# COMPACT_ATOMS: atom_id res chain seq x y z
N MET A 1 -34.22 -43.52 -40.09
CA MET A 1 -33.29 -43.17 -39.01
C MET A 1 -33.79 -41.91 -38.33
N LYS A 2 -34.01 -41.95 -37.01
CA LYS A 2 -34.43 -40.79 -36.19
C LYS A 2 -33.18 -40.04 -35.76
N PHE A 3 -33.07 -38.75 -36.09
CA PHE A 3 -32.07 -37.87 -35.46
C PHE A 3 -32.72 -37.19 -34.26
N ASN A 4 -32.37 -37.69 -33.08
CA ASN A 4 -32.79 -37.12 -31.79
C ASN A 4 -31.92 -35.91 -31.44
N ASN A 5 -32.60 -34.81 -31.14
CA ASN A 5 -32.39 -33.89 -30.03
C ASN A 5 -30.94 -33.64 -29.54
N ILE A 6 -30.51 -32.42 -29.81
CA ILE A 6 -29.38 -31.68 -29.25
C ILE A 6 -29.49 -31.57 -27.71
N PRO A 7 -28.35 -31.49 -27.00
CA PRO A 7 -28.23 -30.53 -25.91
C PRO A 7 -26.92 -29.75 -26.07
N LEU A 8 -26.85 -28.57 -26.68
CA LEU A 8 -27.10 -27.23 -26.13
C LEU A 8 -26.88 -27.05 -24.61
N ILE A 9 -26.10 -27.93 -23.98
CA ILE A 9 -25.80 -27.86 -22.53
C ILE A 9 -24.31 -27.59 -22.28
N ALA A 10 -23.46 -27.62 -23.31
CA ALA A 10 -22.03 -27.34 -23.15
C ALA A 10 -21.68 -25.83 -23.19
N LEU A 11 -22.64 -24.93 -23.41
CA LEU A 11 -22.38 -23.48 -23.57
C LEU A 11 -22.65 -22.65 -22.31
N CYS A 12 -23.10 -23.24 -21.21
CA CYS A 12 -23.49 -22.50 -20.00
C CYS A 12 -22.42 -22.48 -18.88
N PHE A 13 -21.25 -23.11 -19.07
CA PHE A 13 -20.21 -23.20 -18.03
C PHE A 13 -19.05 -22.20 -18.16
N LEU A 14 -19.12 -21.24 -19.10
CA LEU A 14 -18.09 -20.22 -19.29
C LEU A 14 -18.45 -18.83 -18.72
N LEU A 15 -19.48 -18.75 -17.88
CA LEU A 15 -19.78 -17.55 -17.11
C LEU A 15 -19.34 -17.77 -15.67
N PHE A 16 -18.03 -17.91 -15.46
CA PHE A 16 -17.48 -17.56 -14.16
C PHE A 16 -17.62 -16.04 -14.03
N PRO A 17 -18.46 -15.52 -13.11
CA PRO A 17 -18.36 -14.13 -12.76
C PRO A 17 -16.97 -13.94 -12.16
N VAL A 18 -16.11 -13.25 -12.90
CA VAL A 18 -14.90 -12.66 -12.36
C VAL A 18 -15.41 -11.63 -11.36
N HIS A 19 -15.66 -12.07 -10.13
CA HIS A 19 -15.94 -11.18 -9.02
C HIS A 19 -14.65 -10.40 -8.80
N SER A 20 -14.56 -9.25 -9.46
CA SER A 20 -13.59 -8.22 -9.16
C SER A 20 -13.85 -7.76 -7.73
N TYR A 21 -13.25 -8.45 -6.76
CA TYR A 21 -13.02 -7.90 -5.43
C TYR A 21 -11.94 -6.83 -5.57
N ALA A 22 -12.36 -5.67 -6.08
CA ALA A 22 -11.65 -4.42 -5.96
C ALA A 22 -12.61 -3.43 -5.31
N GLU A 23 -13.19 -3.83 -4.18
CA GLU A 23 -13.75 -2.88 -3.24
C GLU A 23 -12.59 -2.47 -2.33
N GLU A 24 -11.68 -1.66 -2.87
CA GLU A 24 -10.80 -0.87 -2.01
C GLU A 24 -11.68 0.22 -1.42
N ASP A 25 -12.09 0.02 -0.16
CA ASP A 25 -12.73 1.09 0.61
C ASP A 25 -11.84 2.34 0.54
N TYR A 26 -12.35 3.40 -0.08
CA TYR A 26 -11.62 4.64 -0.22
C TYR A 26 -11.42 5.27 1.16
N ILE A 27 -10.24 5.10 1.74
CA ILE A 27 -9.90 5.66 3.04
C ILE A 27 -9.66 7.16 2.87
N ASN A 28 -10.47 7.96 3.59
CA ASN A 28 -10.32 9.41 3.56
C ASN A 28 -9.04 9.84 4.28
N ALA A 29 -8.09 10.41 3.55
CA ALA A 29 -6.86 10.98 4.11
C ALA A 29 -7.17 12.28 4.88
N ARG A 30 -6.84 12.30 6.18
CA ARG A 30 -7.05 13.43 7.10
C ARG A 30 -5.76 14.09 7.56
N PHE A 31 -4.63 13.42 7.42
CA PHE A 31 -3.32 14.08 7.57
C PHE A 31 -3.17 15.18 6.50
N GLN A 32 -2.35 16.20 6.74
CA GLN A 32 -2.13 17.28 5.78
C GLN A 32 -0.64 17.45 5.50
N ILE A 33 -0.28 17.45 4.23
CA ILE A 33 1.07 17.85 3.82
C ILE A 33 0.97 19.23 3.20
N ASP A 34 1.95 20.08 3.49
CA ASP A 34 2.11 21.39 2.87
C ASP A 34 2.53 21.24 1.40
N VAL A 35 1.56 20.82 0.59
CA VAL A 35 1.61 20.71 -0.87
C VAL A 35 0.50 21.57 -1.47
N ALA A 36 0.59 21.88 -2.76
CA ALA A 36 -0.29 22.85 -3.38
C ALA A 36 -1.76 22.39 -3.48
N ASN A 37 -2.04 21.07 -3.43
CA ASN A 37 -3.41 20.53 -3.47
C ASN A 37 -3.51 19.04 -3.05
N GLN A 38 -4.76 18.57 -2.88
CA GLN A 38 -5.09 17.19 -2.50
C GLN A 38 -4.56 16.12 -3.47
N MET A 39 -4.48 16.39 -4.77
CA MET A 39 -3.92 15.43 -5.74
C MET A 39 -2.43 15.24 -5.53
N GLN A 40 -1.69 16.31 -5.24
CA GLN A 40 -0.27 16.23 -4.89
C GLN A 40 -0.06 15.48 -3.58
N GLN A 41 -0.95 15.68 -2.61
CA GLN A 41 -0.90 14.94 -1.35
C GLN A 41 -1.08 13.43 -1.60
N LEU A 42 -2.13 13.03 -2.33
CA LEU A 42 -2.38 11.61 -2.65
C LEU A 42 -1.22 10.99 -3.46
N SER A 43 -0.62 11.76 -4.37
CA SER A 43 0.57 11.33 -5.12
C SER A 43 1.74 11.07 -4.18
N TRP A 44 1.99 11.98 -3.22
CA TRP A 44 3.06 11.83 -2.25
C TRP A 44 2.85 10.59 -1.37
N ILE A 45 1.63 10.34 -0.87
CA ILE A 45 1.31 9.14 -0.07
C ILE A 45 1.66 7.89 -0.86
N SER A 46 1.19 7.82 -2.10
CA SER A 46 1.35 6.65 -2.94
C SER A 46 2.82 6.39 -3.25
N GLU A 47 3.57 7.45 -3.52
CA GLU A 47 5.01 7.37 -3.74
C GLU A 47 5.75 6.89 -2.47
N MET A 48 5.37 7.41 -1.30
CA MET A 48 5.97 7.02 -0.04
C MET A 48 5.68 5.57 0.34
N ALA A 49 4.42 5.14 0.23
CA ALA A 49 4.04 3.75 0.45
C ALA A 49 4.80 2.79 -0.49
N TYR A 50 4.94 3.19 -1.76
CA TYR A 50 5.75 2.44 -2.73
C TYR A 50 7.23 2.38 -2.33
N ARG A 51 7.85 3.51 -1.98
CA ARG A 51 9.27 3.57 -1.59
C ARG A 51 9.56 2.71 -0.37
N LEU A 52 8.71 2.78 0.66
CA LEU A 52 8.81 1.96 1.86
C LEU A 52 8.69 0.47 1.53
N SER A 53 7.70 0.10 0.71
CA SER A 53 7.50 -1.29 0.29
C SER A 53 8.64 -1.82 -0.58
N ASP A 54 9.14 -1.01 -1.52
CA ASP A 54 10.28 -1.35 -2.38
C ASP A 54 11.56 -1.54 -1.56
N TYR A 55 11.79 -0.66 -0.58
CA TYR A 55 12.93 -0.74 0.32
C TYR A 55 12.92 -2.03 1.13
N GLN A 56 11.81 -2.34 1.81
CA GLN A 56 11.67 -3.59 2.56
C GLN A 56 11.79 -4.83 1.67
N ARG A 57 11.24 -4.78 0.44
CA ARG A 57 11.37 -5.86 -0.55
C ARG A 57 12.83 -6.12 -0.90
N LYS A 58 13.61 -5.07 -1.18
CA LYS A 58 15.02 -5.18 -1.57
C LYS A 58 15.91 -5.68 -0.44
N ILE A 59 15.57 -5.36 0.80
CA ILE A 59 16.25 -5.91 2.00
C ILE A 59 15.93 -7.40 2.15
N ASN A 60 14.65 -7.77 2.06
CA ASN A 60 14.23 -9.16 2.16
C ASN A 60 14.80 -10.04 1.03
N SER A 61 15.07 -9.46 -0.15
CA SER A 61 15.70 -10.17 -1.27
C SER A 61 17.23 -10.21 -1.20
N GLY A 62 17.85 -9.46 -0.27
CA GLY A 62 19.30 -9.27 -0.22
C GLY A 62 19.87 -8.47 -1.39
N GLU A 63 19.04 -7.72 -2.13
CA GLU A 63 19.49 -6.83 -3.22
C GLU A 63 20.30 -5.65 -2.67
N ILE A 64 19.98 -5.22 -1.45
CA ILE A 64 20.77 -4.26 -0.69
C ILE A 64 21.46 -5.02 0.44
N GLU A 65 22.79 -4.96 0.48
CA GLU A 65 23.57 -5.46 1.62
C GLU A 65 23.55 -4.41 2.73
N GLY A 66 22.87 -4.76 3.82
CA GLY A 66 22.80 -4.00 5.07
C GLY A 66 21.79 -4.67 5.98
N SER A 67 22.08 -4.71 7.30
CA SER A 67 20.96 -4.63 8.25
C SER A 67 20.20 -3.37 7.89
N ASN A 68 18.89 -3.40 8.06
CA ASN A 68 18.04 -2.25 7.79
C ASN A 68 18.50 -1.13 8.76
N GLU A 69 19.55 -0.33 8.48
CA GLU A 69 20.21 0.49 9.53
C GLU A 69 19.26 1.49 10.20
N VAL A 70 18.05 1.63 9.66
CA VAL A 70 16.94 2.41 10.19
C VAL A 70 15.81 1.55 10.84
N PHE A 71 15.32 0.42 10.29
CA PHE A 71 14.27 -0.42 10.95
C PHE A 71 14.17 -1.85 10.38
N CYS A 72 14.24 -2.97 11.12
CA CYS A 72 14.44 -4.30 10.52
C CYS A 72 13.19 -5.09 10.07
N ASP A 73 12.02 -4.84 10.64
CA ASP A 73 10.83 -5.69 10.45
C ASP A 73 9.54 -4.89 10.23
N ALA A 74 9.65 -3.70 9.66
CA ALA A 74 8.47 -2.90 9.33
C ALA A 74 7.61 -3.66 8.29
N PRO A 75 6.27 -3.73 8.50
CA PRO A 75 5.40 -4.41 7.56
C PRO A 75 5.42 -3.71 6.20
N LEU A 76 5.27 -4.48 5.12
CA LEU A 76 4.97 -3.92 3.81
C LEU A 76 3.63 -3.17 3.90
N MET A 77 3.65 -1.86 3.64
CA MET A 77 2.47 -1.02 3.74
C MET A 77 1.91 -0.72 2.34
N THR A 78 0.68 -1.15 2.10
CA THR A 78 -0.12 -0.63 0.99
C THR A 78 -0.42 0.86 1.20
N THR A 79 -0.80 1.56 0.14
CA THR A 79 -1.20 2.97 0.23
C THR A 79 -2.30 3.18 1.28
N ASN A 80 -3.30 2.29 1.35
CA ASN A 80 -4.38 2.39 2.33
C ASN A 80 -3.88 2.20 3.78
N GLN A 81 -3.04 1.20 4.03
CA GLN A 81 -2.43 1.00 5.35
C GLN A 81 -1.57 2.20 5.76
N PHE A 82 -0.89 2.81 4.80
CA PHE A 82 -0.11 4.02 5.04
C PHE A 82 -1.00 5.24 5.34
N ILE A 83 -2.16 5.37 4.67
CA ILE A 83 -3.16 6.40 5.01
C ILE A 83 -3.71 6.18 6.42
N GLU A 84 -4.02 4.94 6.81
CA GLU A 84 -4.48 4.62 8.17
C GLU A 84 -3.43 4.97 9.22
N TYR A 85 -2.17 4.63 8.95
CA TYR A 85 -1.02 5.00 9.78
C TYR A 85 -0.93 6.52 9.95
N LEU A 86 -0.92 7.27 8.84
CA LEU A 86 -0.81 8.72 8.86
C LEU A 86 -1.99 9.38 9.57
N ASN A 87 -3.21 8.88 9.33
CA ASN A 87 -4.40 9.37 10.04
C ASN A 87 -4.33 9.05 11.54
N LYS A 88 -3.78 7.90 11.95
CA LYS A 88 -3.68 7.56 13.37
C LYS A 88 -2.68 8.46 14.10
N ASN A 89 -1.53 8.73 13.48
CA ASN A 89 -0.39 9.36 14.16
C ASN A 89 -0.26 10.87 13.87
N HIS A 90 -0.76 11.36 12.74
CA HIS A 90 -0.58 12.74 12.25
C HIS A 90 -1.89 13.40 11.80
N THR A 91 -3.03 13.06 12.41
CA THR A 91 -4.30 13.75 12.09
C THR A 91 -4.19 15.23 12.41
N ASP A 92 -4.62 16.07 11.48
CA ASP A 92 -4.67 17.53 11.60
C ASP A 92 -3.29 18.23 11.78
N GLU A 93 -2.19 17.50 11.56
CA GLU A 93 -0.85 18.07 11.45
C GLU A 93 -0.59 18.60 10.04
N LEU A 94 -0.05 19.82 9.93
CA LEU A 94 0.46 20.38 8.67
C LEU A 94 1.98 20.31 8.70
N ILE A 95 2.54 19.43 7.88
CA ILE A 95 3.97 19.14 7.83
C ILE A 95 4.47 19.25 6.37
N SER A 96 5.71 19.69 6.15
CA SER A 96 6.27 19.68 4.80
C SER A 96 6.51 18.25 4.33
N ALA A 97 6.55 18.05 3.00
CA ALA A 97 6.83 16.73 2.43
C ALA A 97 8.14 16.12 2.95
N ASP A 98 9.21 16.93 3.05
CA ASP A 98 10.52 16.47 3.53
C ASP A 98 10.49 16.12 5.02
N GLN A 99 9.84 16.95 5.84
CA GLN A 99 9.70 16.69 7.28
C GLN A 99 8.84 15.44 7.53
N ALA A 100 7.83 15.19 6.71
CA ALA A 100 7.00 14.00 6.81
C ALA A 100 7.79 12.72 6.51
N ILE A 101 8.74 12.77 5.56
CA ILE A 101 9.64 11.63 5.29
C ILE A 101 10.47 11.33 6.53
N GLU A 102 11.16 12.33 7.08
CA GLU A 102 12.01 12.14 8.26
C GLU A 102 11.21 11.61 9.45
N THR A 103 10.04 12.20 9.70
CA THR A 103 9.15 11.79 10.79
C THR A 103 8.72 10.34 10.66
N VAL A 104 8.21 9.95 9.48
CA VAL A 104 7.78 8.57 9.22
C VAL A 104 8.94 7.59 9.40
N PHE A 105 10.12 7.91 8.88
CA PHE A 105 11.28 7.02 9.00
C PHE A 105 11.72 6.84 10.47
N MET A 106 11.78 7.92 11.26
CA MET A 106 12.10 7.84 12.69
C MET A 106 11.05 7.04 13.49
N GLU A 107 9.77 7.21 13.18
CA GLU A 107 8.71 6.46 13.86
C GLU A 107 8.74 4.97 13.52
N LEU A 108 9.07 4.63 12.26
CA LEU A 108 9.29 3.26 11.85
C LEU A 108 10.54 2.66 12.54
N GLU A 109 11.63 3.42 12.68
CA GLU A 109 12.82 3.03 13.45
C GLU A 109 12.48 2.71 14.91
N LEU A 110 11.71 3.57 15.56
CA LEU A 110 11.30 3.36 16.95
C LEU A 110 10.33 2.18 17.11
N GLY A 111 9.46 1.95 16.13
CA GLY A 111 8.47 0.87 16.17
C GLY A 111 9.03 -0.50 15.82
N TRP A 112 10.05 -0.54 14.94
CA TRP A 112 10.65 -1.78 14.41
C TRP A 112 12.18 -1.70 14.41
N PRO A 113 12.81 -1.51 15.59
CA PRO A 113 14.26 -1.38 15.67
C PRO A 113 14.95 -2.66 15.24
N CYS A 114 16.13 -2.51 14.63
CA CYS A 114 17.00 -3.65 14.35
C CYS A 114 17.62 -4.21 15.63
N SER A 115 17.68 -5.53 15.73
CA SER A 115 18.51 -6.20 16.72
C SER A 115 19.99 -5.99 16.40
N GLU A 116 20.76 -5.52 17.39
CA GLU A 116 22.22 -5.36 17.35
C GLU A 116 22.98 -6.66 17.05
#